data_AF-A0AAW8GQU2-F1
#
_entry.id   AF-A0AAW8GQU2-F1
#
_cell.length_a   1.000
_cell.length_b   1.000
_cell.length_c   1.000
_cell.angle_alpha   90.00
_cell.angle_beta   90.00
_cell.angle_gamma   90.00
#
_symmetry.space_group_name_H-M   'P 1'
#
loop_
_entity.id
_entity.type
_entity.pdbx_description
1 polymer ?
#
loop_
_entity_poly.entity_id
_entity_poly.type
_entity_poly.pdbx_seq_one_letter_code
_entity_poly.pdbx_strand_id
1 'polypeptide(L)'
;MLFSAPVILIGSAVFVVVFLLLVLLRVRQGLAQQIDHQRQQARSLDKELQKANRQLLEIRSVAIGLGQKVTDQQDLIQHLNERITELEHVDTDGRLYSRATKMVQLGADINELIKECELPKAEAELMMSLQKKIAGHESIPPLSSHPEGREPVQRTRRPAKK
;
A
#
# COMPACT_ATOMS: atom_id res chain seq x y z
N MET A 1 101.57 25.12 -18.81
CA MET A 1 100.54 24.88 -17.77
C MET A 1 99.30 25.78 -17.88
N LEU A 2 99.20 26.73 -18.82
CA LEU A 2 98.01 27.61 -18.94
C LEU A 2 96.81 27.03 -19.73
N PHE A 3 97.02 26.04 -20.61
CA PHE A 3 95.94 25.51 -21.46
C PHE A 3 94.96 24.55 -20.75
N SER A 4 95.32 24.01 -19.59
CA SER A 4 94.48 23.07 -18.83
C SER A 4 93.36 23.75 -18.02
N ALA A 5 93.56 24.99 -17.56
CA ALA A 5 92.58 25.72 -16.74
C ALA A 5 91.21 25.97 -17.43
N PRO A 6 91.14 26.46 -18.70
CA PRO A 6 89.85 26.68 -19.35
C PRO A 6 89.11 25.37 -19.66
N VAL A 7 89.84 24.29 -19.97
CA VAL A 7 89.24 22.98 -20.28
C VAL A 7 88.56 22.39 -19.04
N ILE A 8 89.16 22.57 -17.85
CA ILE A 8 88.59 22.10 -16.58
C ILE A 8 87.31 22.86 -16.23
N LEU A 9 87.27 24.19 -16.45
CA LEU A 9 86.08 25.01 -16.19
C LEU A 9 84.89 24.66 -17.11
N ILE A 10 85.15 24.41 -18.39
CA ILE A 10 84.10 24.01 -19.33
C ILE A 10 83.59 22.60 -18.98
N GLY A 11 84.50 21.68 -18.64
CA GLY A 11 84.13 20.32 -18.22
C GLY A 11 83.25 20.30 -16.97
N SER A 12 83.58 21.10 -15.96
CA SER A 12 82.77 21.19 -14.74
C SER A 12 81.39 21.82 -14.99
N ALA A 13 81.32 22.85 -15.84
CA ALA A 13 80.04 23.46 -16.22
C ALA A 13 79.12 22.47 -16.95
N VAL A 14 79.65 21.71 -17.92
CA VAL A 14 78.89 20.67 -18.63
C VAL A 14 78.44 19.57 -17.66
N PHE A 15 79.32 19.13 -16.75
CA PHE A 15 78.98 18.12 -15.75
C PHE A 15 77.84 18.58 -14.84
N VAL A 16 77.86 19.83 -14.37
CA VAL A 16 76.78 20.40 -13.54
C VAL A 16 75.47 20.46 -14.31
N VAL A 17 75.48 20.86 -15.59
CA VAL A 17 74.26 20.88 -16.43
C VAL A 17 73.70 19.48 -16.63
N VAL A 18 74.55 18.50 -16.94
CA VAL A 18 74.11 17.09 -17.10
C VAL A 18 73.56 16.54 -15.80
N PHE A 19 74.20 16.84 -14.66
CA PHE A 19 73.72 16.44 -13.35
C PHE A 19 72.36 17.06 -13.02
N LEU A 20 72.18 18.36 -13.28
CA LEU A 20 70.89 19.05 -13.11
C LEU A 20 69.79 18.45 -13.99
N LEU A 21 70.11 18.16 -15.26
CA LEU A 21 69.16 17.49 -16.18
C LEU A 21 68.75 16.11 -15.65
N LEU A 22 69.70 15.31 -15.15
CA LEU A 22 69.40 14.00 -14.57
C LEU A 22 68.51 14.12 -13.33
N VAL A 23 68.79 15.07 -12.43
CA VAL A 23 67.94 15.32 -11.25
C VAL A 23 66.54 15.76 -11.66
N LEU A 24 66.41 16.69 -12.61
CA LEU A 24 65.11 17.14 -13.12
C LEU A 24 64.30 15.99 -13.73
N LEU A 25 64.94 15.11 -14.52
CA LEU A 25 64.29 13.94 -15.10
C LEU A 25 63.82 12.97 -14.01
N ARG A 26 64.63 12.73 -12.97
CA ARG A 26 64.24 11.85 -11.84
C ARG A 26 63.08 12.42 -11.04
N VAL A 27 63.08 13.72 -10.76
CA VAL A 27 61.96 14.40 -10.08
C VAL A 27 60.70 14.35 -10.93
N ARG A 28 60.80 14.60 -12.24
CA ARG A 28 59.67 14.51 -13.18
C ARG A 28 59.07 13.11 -13.21
N GLN A 29 59.92 12.06 -13.24
CA GLN A 29 59.47 10.68 -13.19
C GLN A 29 58.79 10.33 -11.87
N GLY A 30 59.35 10.77 -10.73
CA GLY A 30 58.75 10.56 -9.40
C GLY A 30 57.39 11.26 -9.26
N LEU A 31 57.27 12.49 -9.75
CA LEU A 31 55.99 13.23 -9.77
C LEU A 31 54.94 12.53 -10.65
N ALA A 32 55.34 12.03 -11.82
CA ALA A 32 54.43 11.29 -12.70
C ALA A 32 53.88 10.04 -12.00
N GLN A 33 54.73 9.27 -11.31
CA GLN A 33 54.31 8.09 -10.56
C GLN A 33 53.36 8.45 -9.41
N GLN A 34 53.60 9.54 -8.69
CA GLN A 34 52.71 10.00 -7.61
C GLN A 34 51.34 10.41 -8.15
N ILE A 35 51.31 11.13 -9.27
CA ILE A 35 50.06 11.52 -9.95
C ILE A 35 49.30 10.28 -10.40
N ASP A 36 49.98 9.29 -10.95
CA ASP A 36 49.34 8.05 -11.39
C ASP A 36 48.78 7.24 -10.22
N HIS A 37 49.50 7.18 -9.10
CA HIS A 37 49.00 6.51 -7.89
C HIS A 37 47.76 7.22 -7.31
N GLN A 38 47.80 8.56 -7.20
CA GLN A 38 46.64 9.34 -6.78
C GLN A 38 45.45 9.18 -7.74
N ARG A 39 45.70 9.14 -9.04
CA ARG A 39 44.66 8.88 -10.04
C ARG A 39 44.05 7.50 -9.90
N GLN A 40 44.85 6.48 -9.57
CA GLN A 40 44.36 5.13 -9.33
C GLN A 40 43.46 5.09 -8.08
N GLN A 41 43.89 5.72 -6.99
CA GLN A 41 43.09 5.83 -5.76
C GLN A 41 41.78 6.61 -5.99
N ALA A 42 41.85 7.72 -6.72
CA ALA A 42 40.65 8.48 -7.08
C ALA A 42 39.67 7.64 -7.91
N ARG A 43 40.19 6.87 -8.88
CA ARG A 43 39.37 5.95 -9.69
C ARG A 43 38.79 4.80 -8.89
N SER A 44 39.49 4.27 -7.87
CA SER A 44 38.92 3.23 -7.01
C SER A 44 37.81 3.76 -6.13
N LEU A 45 38.01 4.94 -5.52
CA LEU A 45 36.98 5.62 -4.74
C LEU A 45 35.75 5.94 -5.60
N ASP A 46 35.94 6.46 -6.81
CA ASP A 46 34.85 6.75 -7.74
C ASP A 46 34.03 5.48 -8.07
N LYS A 47 34.71 4.35 -8.30
CA LYS A 47 34.03 3.06 -8.49
C LYS A 47 33.26 2.60 -7.26
N GLU A 48 33.80 2.80 -6.06
CA GLU A 48 33.11 2.47 -4.80
C GLU A 48 31.87 3.35 -4.60
N LEU A 49 31.98 4.65 -4.84
CA LEU A 49 30.84 5.57 -4.81
C LEU A 49 29.78 5.20 -5.83
N GLN A 50 30.18 4.79 -7.04
CA GLN A 50 29.24 4.35 -8.06
C GLN A 50 28.53 3.05 -7.66
N LYS A 51 29.25 2.10 -7.04
CA LYS A 51 28.64 0.87 -6.50
C LYS A 51 27.66 1.18 -5.37
N ALA A 52 28.03 2.03 -4.43
CA ALA A 52 27.17 2.45 -3.32
C ALA A 52 25.90 3.15 -3.84
N ASN A 53 26.04 4.05 -4.83
CA ASN A 53 24.88 4.68 -5.47
C ASN A 53 23.95 3.66 -6.13
N ARG A 54 24.48 2.65 -6.82
CA ARG A 54 23.65 1.58 -7.41
C ARG A 54 22.89 0.81 -6.34
N GLN A 55 23.56 0.43 -5.25
CA GLN A 55 22.92 -0.24 -4.12
C GLN A 55 21.83 0.63 -3.48
N LEU A 56 22.07 1.94 -3.32
CA LEU A 56 21.04 2.85 -2.82
C LEU A 56 19.83 2.95 -3.75
N LEU A 57 20.03 2.95 -5.07
CA LEU A 57 18.95 2.94 -6.04
C LEU A 57 18.14 1.64 -5.98
N GLU A 58 18.82 0.50 -5.83
CA GLU A 58 18.18 -0.81 -5.63
C GLU A 58 17.34 -0.82 -4.35
N ILE A 59 17.92 -0.39 -3.21
CA ILE A 59 17.21 -0.30 -1.93
C ILE A 59 16.00 0.64 -2.03
N ARG A 60 16.15 1.78 -2.71
CA ARG A 60 15.04 2.71 -2.92
C ARG A 60 13.90 2.05 -3.69
N SER A 61 14.20 1.28 -4.72
CA SER A 61 13.17 0.54 -5.49
C SER A 61 12.45 -0.49 -4.63
N VAL A 62 13.19 -1.23 -3.80
CA VAL A 62 12.63 -2.21 -2.86
C VAL A 62 11.76 -1.53 -1.82
N ALA A 63 12.21 -0.40 -1.25
CA ALA A 63 11.45 0.36 -0.26
C ALA A 63 10.12 0.89 -0.81
N ILE A 64 10.11 1.36 -2.06
CA ILE A 64 8.87 1.78 -2.75
C ILE A 64 7.92 0.60 -2.91
N GLY A 65 8.42 -0.55 -3.37
CA GLY A 65 7.61 -1.77 -3.52
C GLY A 65 7.04 -2.26 -2.20
N LEU A 66 7.83 -2.23 -1.12
CA LEU A 66 7.36 -2.57 0.22
C LEU A 66 6.29 -1.59 0.72
N GLY A 67 6.47 -0.28 0.48
CA GLY A 67 5.49 0.74 0.82
C GLY A 67 4.13 0.47 0.18
N GLN A 68 4.11 0.12 -1.11
CA GLN A 68 2.88 -0.27 -1.82
C GLN A 68 2.23 -1.50 -1.18
N LYS A 69 3.01 -2.53 -0.84
CA LYS A 69 2.48 -3.73 -0.19
C LYS A 69 1.89 -3.46 1.18
N VAL A 70 2.51 -2.57 1.96
CA VAL A 70 1.97 -2.14 3.26
C VAL A 70 0.66 -1.39 3.07
N THR A 71 0.57 -0.50 2.07
CA THR A 71 -0.69 0.19 1.75
C THR A 71 -1.78 -0.79 1.31
N ASP A 72 -1.49 -1.73 0.41
CA ASP A 72 -2.43 -2.77 -0.03
C ASP A 72 -2.95 -3.58 1.17
N GLN A 73 -2.04 -3.95 2.09
CA GLN A 73 -2.39 -4.72 3.28
C GLN A 73 -3.22 -3.88 4.27
N GLN A 74 -2.93 -2.58 4.40
CA GLN A 74 -3.71 -1.69 5.23
C GLN A 74 -5.14 -1.50 4.70
N ASP A 75 -5.30 -1.40 3.38
CA ASP A 75 -6.61 -1.34 2.72
C ASP A 75 -7.41 -2.64 2.95
N LEU A 76 -6.74 -3.80 2.81
CA LEU A 76 -7.35 -5.09 3.12
C LEU A 76 -7.79 -5.18 4.59
N ILE A 77 -6.95 -4.75 5.53
CA ILE A 77 -7.29 -4.73 6.97
C ILE A 77 -8.49 -3.82 7.22
N GLN A 78 -8.53 -2.65 6.61
CA GLN A 78 -9.65 -1.71 6.73
C GLN A 78 -10.96 -2.35 6.25
N HIS A 79 -10.94 -2.95 5.07
CA HIS A 79 -12.09 -3.67 4.53
C HIS A 79 -12.53 -4.86 5.41
N LEU A 80 -11.58 -5.63 5.94
CA LEU A 80 -11.90 -6.72 6.86
C LEU A 80 -12.55 -6.20 8.14
N ASN A 81 -12.06 -5.08 8.67
CA ASN A 81 -12.60 -4.49 9.88
C ASN A 81 -14.04 -4.01 9.67
N GLU A 82 -14.33 -3.34 8.55
CA GLU A 82 -15.69 -2.94 8.18
C GLU A 82 -16.63 -4.16 8.08
N ARG A 83 -16.17 -5.26 7.47
CA ARG A 83 -16.94 -6.51 7.41
C ARG A 83 -17.17 -7.13 8.78
N ILE A 84 -16.17 -7.12 9.66
CA ILE A 84 -16.31 -7.63 11.04
C ILE A 84 -17.35 -6.80 11.79
N THR A 85 -17.31 -5.47 11.69
CA THR A 85 -18.31 -4.59 12.32
C THR A 85 -19.72 -4.86 11.79
N GLU A 86 -19.87 -5.06 10.48
CA GLU A 86 -21.15 -5.44 9.86
C GLU A 86 -21.66 -6.79 10.40
N LEU A 87 -20.79 -7.81 10.47
CA LEU A 87 -21.15 -9.13 11.00
C LEU A 87 -21.49 -9.09 12.49
N GLU A 88 -20.77 -8.30 13.29
CA GLU A 88 -21.03 -8.13 14.72
C GLU A 88 -22.42 -7.52 14.98
N HIS A 89 -22.82 -6.54 14.16
CA HIS A 89 -24.16 -5.98 14.21
C HIS A 89 -25.24 -7.02 13.89
N VAL A 90 -25.04 -7.81 12.83
CA VAL A 90 -25.98 -8.86 12.42
C VAL A 90 -26.10 -9.97 13.47
N ASP A 91 -25.01 -10.38 14.11
CA ASP A 91 -25.05 -11.40 15.17
C ASP A 91 -25.78 -10.89 16.42
N THR A 92 -25.58 -9.62 16.77
CA THR A 92 -26.28 -8.98 17.89
C THR A 92 -27.79 -8.97 17.65
N ASP A 93 -28.23 -8.51 16.48
CA ASP A 93 -29.64 -8.49 16.10
C ASP A 93 -30.22 -9.91 16.06
N GLY A 94 -29.51 -10.86 15.43
CA GLY A 94 -29.93 -12.26 15.35
C GLY A 94 -30.13 -12.92 16.73
N ARG A 95 -29.27 -12.61 17.70
CA ARG A 95 -29.41 -13.10 19.08
C ARG A 95 -30.62 -12.48 19.78
N LEU A 96 -30.90 -11.19 19.57
CA LEU A 96 -32.09 -10.52 20.11
C LEU A 96 -33.37 -11.15 19.56
N TYR A 97 -33.47 -11.35 18.24
CA TYR A 97 -34.62 -11.98 17.58
C TYR A 97 -34.82 -13.44 17.97
N SER A 98 -33.73 -14.22 18.09
CA SER A 98 -33.80 -15.62 18.52
C SER A 98 -34.28 -15.74 19.97
N ARG A 99 -33.82 -14.84 20.86
CA ARG A 99 -34.30 -14.76 22.24
C ARG A 99 -35.77 -14.34 22.31
N ALA A 100 -36.16 -13.32 21.55
CA ALA A 100 -37.55 -12.86 21.50
C ALA A 100 -38.49 -13.96 21.01
N THR A 101 -38.12 -14.68 19.95
CA THR A 101 -38.89 -15.82 19.42
C THR A 101 -39.15 -16.87 20.49
N LYS A 102 -38.15 -17.21 21.30
CA LYS A 102 -38.30 -18.16 22.42
C LYS A 102 -39.25 -17.64 23.51
N MET A 103 -39.15 -16.36 23.87
CA MET A 103 -40.05 -15.78 24.88
C MET A 103 -41.50 -15.72 24.40
N VAL A 104 -41.74 -15.38 23.13
CA VAL A 104 -43.09 -15.41 22.53
C VAL A 104 -43.64 -16.84 22.49
N GLN A 105 -42.83 -17.86 22.19
CA GLN A 105 -43.24 -19.27 22.24
C GLN A 105 -43.64 -19.74 23.65
N LEU A 106 -43.01 -19.17 24.69
CA LEU A 106 -43.34 -19.43 26.09
C LEU A 106 -44.54 -18.61 26.60
N GLY A 107 -45.12 -17.74 25.76
CA GLY A 107 -46.31 -16.96 26.07
C GLY A 107 -46.03 -15.60 26.74
N ALA A 108 -44.84 -15.04 26.59
CA ALA A 108 -44.52 -13.71 27.11
C ALA A 108 -45.43 -12.62 26.52
N ASP A 109 -45.77 -11.62 27.35
CA ASP A 109 -46.58 -10.46 26.93
C ASP A 109 -45.74 -9.46 26.11
N ILE A 110 -46.44 -8.60 25.35
CA ILE A 110 -45.80 -7.61 24.50
C ILE A 110 -44.91 -6.63 25.27
N ASN A 111 -45.33 -6.23 26.47
CA ASN A 111 -44.56 -5.28 27.30
C ASN A 111 -43.29 -5.93 27.86
N GLU A 112 -43.35 -7.24 28.12
CA GLU A 112 -42.22 -8.04 28.59
C GLU A 112 -41.19 -8.20 27.46
N LEU A 113 -41.65 -8.41 26.22
CA LEU A 113 -40.79 -8.50 25.04
C LEU A 113 -40.05 -7.18 24.74
N ILE A 114 -40.76 -6.04 24.85
CA ILE A 114 -40.17 -4.70 24.65
C ILE A 114 -39.09 -4.43 25.70
N LYS A 115 -39.36 -4.78 26.96
CA LYS A 115 -38.44 -4.50 28.07
C LYS A 115 -37.20 -5.39 28.06
N GLU A 116 -37.36 -6.67 27.75
CA GLU A 116 -36.32 -7.67 27.97
C GLU A 116 -35.50 -8.03 26.72
N CYS A 117 -36.05 -7.77 25.53
CA CYS A 117 -35.35 -7.87 24.25
C CYS A 117 -35.04 -6.51 23.60
N GLU A 118 -35.39 -5.40 24.27
CA GLU A 118 -35.17 -4.02 23.80
C GLU A 118 -35.73 -3.74 22.39
N LEU A 119 -36.80 -4.45 22.03
CA LEU A 119 -37.45 -4.34 20.72
C LEU A 119 -38.42 -3.15 20.68
N PRO A 120 -38.49 -2.39 19.57
CA PRO A 120 -39.51 -1.37 19.37
C PRO A 120 -40.91 -2.00 19.30
N LYS A 121 -41.92 -1.24 19.75
CA LYS A 121 -43.31 -1.72 19.86
C LYS A 121 -43.85 -2.35 18.57
N ALA A 122 -43.58 -1.74 17.42
CA ALA A 122 -44.05 -2.25 16.13
C ALA A 122 -43.46 -3.63 15.78
N GLU A 123 -42.19 -3.89 16.13
CA GLU A 123 -41.54 -5.18 15.88
C GLU A 123 -42.06 -6.27 16.82
N ALA A 124 -42.29 -5.93 18.10
CA ALA A 124 -42.90 -6.85 19.05
C ALA A 124 -44.32 -7.26 18.64
N GLU A 125 -45.13 -6.31 18.17
CA GLU A 125 -46.48 -6.56 17.62
C GLU A 125 -46.42 -7.50 16.41
N LEU A 126 -45.48 -7.26 15.50
CA LEU A 126 -45.26 -8.10 14.33
C LEU A 126 -44.88 -9.52 14.73
N MET A 127 -43.91 -9.71 15.63
CA MET A 127 -43.48 -11.04 16.09
C MET A 127 -44.62 -11.84 16.74
N MET A 128 -45.45 -11.21 17.57
CA MET A 128 -46.63 -11.86 18.15
C MET A 128 -47.65 -12.26 17.09
N SER A 129 -47.88 -11.40 16.08
CA SER A 129 -48.81 -11.70 14.99
C SER A 129 -48.33 -12.84 14.10
N LEU A 130 -47.02 -12.90 13.81
CA LEU A 130 -46.38 -13.96 13.05
C LEU A 130 -46.49 -15.29 13.80
N GLN A 131 -46.19 -15.32 15.10
CA GLN A 131 -46.30 -16.54 15.89
C GLN A 131 -47.75 -17.03 15.98
N LYS A 132 -48.74 -16.13 16.10
CA LYS A 132 -50.18 -16.48 16.05
C LYS A 132 -50.57 -17.09 14.70
N LYS A 133 -50.01 -16.57 13.59
CA LYS A 133 -50.22 -17.13 12.24
C LYS A 133 -49.56 -18.51 12.08
N ILE A 134 -48.35 -18.71 12.60
CA ILE A 134 -47.62 -19.98 12.53
C ILE A 134 -48.26 -21.05 13.45
N ALA A 135 -48.75 -20.65 14.62
CA ALA A 135 -49.45 -21.53 15.57
C ALA A 135 -50.89 -21.89 15.14
N GLY A 136 -51.30 -21.53 13.92
CA GLY A 136 -52.57 -21.93 13.31
C GLY A 136 -53.78 -21.05 13.68
N HIS A 137 -53.57 -19.87 14.27
CA HIS A 137 -54.65 -19.00 14.74
C HIS A 137 -55.16 -18.00 13.69
N GLU A 138 -54.50 -17.85 12.52
CA GLU A 138 -54.97 -17.01 11.40
C GLU A 138 -54.28 -17.38 10.07
N SER A 139 -55.00 -17.28 8.94
CA SER A 139 -54.47 -17.59 7.61
C SER A 139 -53.34 -16.61 7.21
N ILE A 140 -52.24 -17.14 6.68
CA ILE A 140 -51.11 -16.36 6.17
C ILE A 140 -51.56 -15.73 4.84
N PRO A 141 -51.65 -14.39 4.72
CA PRO A 141 -51.84 -13.78 3.41
C PRO A 141 -50.63 -14.10 2.53
N PRO A 142 -50.83 -14.51 1.27
CA PRO A 142 -49.71 -14.88 0.41
C PRO A 142 -48.76 -13.70 0.28
N LEU A 143 -47.46 -13.92 0.50
CA LEU A 143 -46.44 -12.94 0.15
C LEU A 143 -46.52 -12.72 -1.36
N SER A 144 -47.14 -11.62 -1.79
CA SER A 144 -47.08 -11.18 -3.17
C SER A 144 -45.66 -10.75 -3.49
N SER A 145 -44.89 -11.64 -4.11
CA SER A 145 -43.55 -11.39 -4.64
C SER A 145 -43.53 -10.55 -5.93
N HIS A 146 -44.59 -9.80 -6.22
CA HIS A 146 -44.67 -9.00 -7.45
C HIS A 146 -44.19 -7.56 -7.19
N PRO A 147 -43.06 -7.12 -7.78
CA PRO A 147 -42.80 -5.70 -7.92
C PRO A 147 -43.84 -5.15 -8.91
N GLU A 148 -44.38 -3.96 -8.60
CA GLU A 148 -45.39 -3.26 -9.38
C GLU A 148 -45.30 -3.47 -10.90
N GLY A 149 -46.39 -4.00 -11.47
CA GLY A 149 -46.62 -3.92 -12.90
C GLY A 149 -46.83 -2.47 -13.31
N ARG A 150 -45.95 -1.96 -14.17
CA ARG A 150 -46.27 -0.82 -15.03
C ARG A 150 -47.53 -1.17 -15.82
N GLU A 151 -48.62 -0.44 -15.61
CA GLU A 151 -49.80 -0.52 -16.47
C GLU A 151 -49.41 -0.27 -17.93
N PRO A 152 -49.78 -1.15 -18.88
CA PRO A 152 -49.65 -0.82 -20.28
C PRO A 152 -50.74 0.18 -20.65
N VAL A 153 -50.35 1.44 -20.86
CA VAL A 153 -51.18 2.50 -21.42
C VAL A 153 -51.88 1.98 -22.68
N GLN A 154 -53.19 1.84 -22.59
CA GLN A 154 -54.06 1.38 -23.67
C GLN A 154 -54.07 2.43 -24.78
N ARG A 155 -53.22 2.24 -25.79
CA ARG A 155 -53.23 3.04 -27.03
C ARG A 155 -54.54 2.77 -27.77
N THR A 156 -55.52 3.64 -27.57
CA THR A 156 -56.74 3.71 -28.36
C THR A 156 -56.36 4.02 -29.81
N ARG A 157 -56.26 2.99 -30.65
CA ARG A 157 -56.15 3.17 -32.11
C ARG A 157 -57.54 3.58 -32.62
N ARG A 158 -57.66 4.85 -33.01
CA ARG A 158 -58.79 5.39 -33.78
C ARG A 158 -58.96 4.58 -35.08
N PRO A 159 -60.19 4.30 -35.53
CA PRO A 159 -60.41 3.66 -36.83
C PRO A 159 -60.10 4.65 -37.96
N ALA A 160 -59.34 4.17 -38.96
CA ALA A 160 -59.11 4.88 -40.20
C ALA A 160 -60.43 4.95 -40.99
N LYS A 161 -60.85 6.16 -41.35
CA LYS A 161 -61.97 6.43 -42.24
C LYS A 161 -61.44 6.46 -43.68
N LYS A 162 -62.21 5.83 -44.58
CA LYS A 162 -62.09 5.73 -46.04
C LYS A 162 -61.24 6.77 -46.75
#